data_AF-A0A8D1WNE1-F1
#
_entry.id   AF-A0A8D1WNE1-F1
#
_cell.length_a   1.000
_cell.length_b   1.000
_cell.length_c   1.000
_cell.angle_alpha   90.00
_cell.angle_beta   90.00
_cell.angle_gamma   90.00
#
_symmetry.space_group_name_H-M   'P 1'
#
loop_
_entity.id
_entity.type
_entity.pdbx_description
1 polymer ?
#
loop_
_entity_poly.entity_id
_entity_poly.type
_entity_poly.pdbx_seq_one_letter_code
_entity_poly.pdbx_strand_id
1 'polypeptide(L)'
;MKVLLLKDPKEDDDRGQDPYIRELGLYGLEATLIPVLSFEFLSLPSFSEKLSHPEGYGGLIFTSPRAVEAVKLCLEKANKTEAWKTSLKEKWNSKSVYVVGNATASLVSKIGLDPEGENCGNAEKLAEYICSRESSALPLLFPCGNLKRETLPRMLKDKGVPMESITVYQTIPHPGIQGNLNSYYSQQFVAIGPTTARALAAQGLPGSHPDTGELWGDPRPASGPHAPALPPQRQLGPSTGTQGSSGSRKEIRYSALDTRADGYCHYSLRCGQCKAVSGEKHVHPVVKTDKLESLIKFAVCEG
;
A
#
# COMPACT_ATOMS: atom_id res chain seq x y z
N MET A 1 7.34 -10.77 17.07
CA MET A 1 7.05 -9.32 16.94
C MET A 1 6.14 -9.14 15.73
N LYS A 2 5.11 -8.31 15.80
CA LYS A 2 4.18 -8.07 14.67
C LYS A 2 4.70 -6.94 13.78
N VAL A 3 4.55 -7.09 12.47
CA VAL A 3 4.97 -6.13 11.45
C VAL A 3 3.78 -5.83 10.54
N LEU A 4 3.51 -4.55 10.28
CA LEU A 4 2.50 -4.12 9.31
C LEU A 4 3.18 -3.62 8.04
N LEU A 5 2.85 -4.22 6.91
CA LEU A 5 3.31 -3.85 5.59
C LEU A 5 2.23 -3.05 4.85
N LEU A 6 2.51 -1.78 4.60
CA LEU A 6 1.65 -0.88 3.81
C LEU A 6 2.18 -0.80 2.39
N LYS A 7 1.81 -1.78 1.56
CA LYS A 7 2.23 -1.89 0.16
C LYS A 7 1.22 -2.69 -0.64
N ASP A 8 1.17 -2.44 -1.94
CA ASP A 8 0.33 -3.24 -2.83
C ASP A 8 0.97 -4.59 -3.14
N PRO A 9 0.19 -5.68 -3.17
CA PRO A 9 0.70 -7.00 -3.54
C PRO A 9 1.26 -6.97 -4.96
N LYS A 10 2.29 -7.78 -5.22
CA LYS A 10 2.71 -8.01 -6.60
C LYS A 10 1.68 -8.90 -7.29
N GLU A 11 1.30 -8.55 -8.51
CA GLU A 11 0.24 -9.23 -9.26
C GLU A 11 0.70 -10.57 -9.87
N ASP A 12 2.01 -10.87 -9.90
CA ASP A 12 2.59 -12.03 -10.60
C ASP A 12 3.58 -12.85 -9.74
N ASP A 13 3.28 -13.15 -8.47
CA ASP A 13 4.07 -14.15 -7.71
C ASP A 13 3.24 -15.45 -7.57
N ASP A 14 3.45 -16.39 -8.49
CA ASP A 14 2.91 -17.77 -8.48
C ASP A 14 3.23 -18.55 -7.18
N ARG A 15 4.00 -17.96 -6.27
CA ARG A 15 4.44 -18.54 -5.00
C ARG A 15 3.41 -18.42 -3.86
N GLY A 16 2.21 -17.90 -4.12
CA GLY A 16 1.08 -17.92 -3.18
C GLY A 16 1.22 -17.02 -1.93
N GLN A 17 2.40 -16.44 -1.67
CA GLN A 17 2.66 -15.53 -0.55
C GLN A 17 3.62 -14.41 -0.94
N ASP A 18 3.34 -13.18 -0.50
CA ASP A 18 4.15 -11.99 -0.76
C ASP A 18 5.60 -12.18 -0.26
N PRO A 19 6.62 -11.78 -1.05
CA PRO A 19 8.02 -12.03 -0.71
C PRO A 19 8.46 -11.37 0.59
N TYR A 20 7.90 -10.22 0.96
CA TYR A 20 8.22 -9.55 2.23
C TYR A 20 7.60 -10.30 3.41
N ILE A 21 6.36 -10.79 3.27
CA ILE A 21 5.72 -11.61 4.31
C ILE A 21 6.53 -12.89 4.54
N ARG A 22 6.93 -13.56 3.45
CA ARG A 22 7.75 -14.78 3.51
C ARG A 22 9.08 -14.53 4.23
N GLU A 23 9.82 -13.49 3.82
CA GLU A 23 11.13 -13.17 4.38
C GLU A 23 11.02 -12.82 5.87
N LEU A 24 10.06 -11.98 6.25
CA LEU A 24 9.83 -11.63 7.66
C LEU A 24 9.48 -12.88 8.50
N GLY A 25 8.71 -13.80 7.93
CA GLY A 25 8.39 -15.08 8.55
C GLY A 25 9.63 -15.93 8.89
N LEU A 26 10.67 -15.91 8.04
CA LEU A 26 11.93 -16.64 8.30
C LEU A 26 12.66 -16.16 9.56
N TYR A 27 12.46 -14.91 9.96
CA TYR A 27 13.02 -14.32 11.19
C TYR A 27 12.04 -14.35 12.38
N GLY A 28 10.95 -15.12 12.30
CA GLY A 28 9.95 -15.22 13.36
C GLY A 28 9.11 -13.95 13.54
N LEU A 29 9.00 -13.13 12.50
CA LEU A 29 8.16 -11.92 12.49
C LEU A 29 6.81 -12.23 11.85
N GLU A 30 5.74 -11.87 12.54
CA GLU A 30 4.38 -12.03 12.05
C GLU A 30 4.01 -10.79 11.23
N ALA A 31 3.99 -10.92 9.91
CA ALA A 31 3.73 -9.81 9.00
C ALA A 31 2.29 -9.83 8.46
N THR A 32 1.61 -8.68 8.51
CA THR A 32 0.32 -8.46 7.86
C THR A 32 0.47 -7.42 6.77
N LEU A 33 -0.07 -7.68 5.57
CA LEU A 33 -0.04 -6.75 4.45
C LEU A 33 -1.40 -6.09 4.27
N ILE A 34 -1.41 -4.76 4.20
CA ILE A 34 -2.58 -3.95 3.83
C ILE A 34 -2.25 -3.17 2.56
N PRO A 35 -2.98 -3.39 1.45
CA PRO A 35 -2.82 -2.60 0.24
C PRO A 35 -3.24 -1.15 0.49
N VAL A 36 -2.52 -0.22 -0.13
CA VAL A 36 -2.70 1.23 0.12
C VAL A 36 -3.06 2.00 -1.13
N LEU A 37 -2.81 1.44 -2.32
CA LEU A 37 -3.27 1.99 -3.59
C LEU A 37 -4.32 1.06 -4.22
N SER A 38 -5.15 1.67 -5.05
CA SER A 38 -6.01 0.99 -6.01
C SER A 38 -5.98 1.78 -7.31
N PHE A 39 -6.60 1.25 -8.35
CA PHE A 39 -6.66 1.90 -9.65
C PHE A 39 -8.07 1.88 -10.20
N GLU A 40 -8.38 2.91 -10.97
CA GLU A 40 -9.64 3.02 -11.71
C GLU A 40 -9.35 3.32 -13.17
N PHE A 41 -10.15 2.75 -14.05
CA PHE A 41 -10.07 3.00 -15.48
C PHE A 41 -10.92 4.20 -15.88
N LEU A 42 -10.35 5.07 -16.72
CA LEU A 42 -10.94 6.32 -17.17
C LEU A 42 -10.99 6.36 -18.70
N SER A 43 -11.81 7.25 -19.25
CA SER A 43 -11.80 7.61 -20.68
C SER A 43 -11.94 6.44 -21.68
N LEU A 44 -12.43 5.27 -21.24
CA LEU A 44 -12.47 4.05 -22.06
C LEU A 44 -13.24 4.22 -23.39
N PRO A 45 -14.38 4.92 -23.46
CA PRO A 45 -15.06 5.13 -24.75
C PRO A 45 -14.20 5.93 -25.73
N SER A 46 -13.57 7.02 -25.28
CA SER A 46 -12.67 7.83 -26.10
C SER A 46 -11.44 7.04 -26.52
N PHE A 47 -10.88 6.23 -25.62
CA PHE A 47 -9.73 5.39 -25.94
C PHE A 47 -10.07 4.32 -26.99
N SER A 48 -11.21 3.65 -26.85
CA SER A 48 -11.73 2.69 -27.82
C SER A 48 -11.93 3.33 -29.20
N GLU A 49 -12.40 4.57 -29.24
CA GLU A 49 -12.56 5.31 -30.50
C GLU A 49 -11.23 5.59 -31.17
N LYS A 50 -10.22 6.04 -30.43
CA LYS A 50 -8.87 6.26 -30.95
C LYS A 50 -8.23 4.98 -31.47
N LEU A 51 -8.40 3.86 -30.75
CA LEU A 51 -7.92 2.55 -31.18
C LEU A 51 -8.59 2.04 -32.46
N SER A 52 -9.77 2.57 -32.80
CA SER A 52 -10.49 2.21 -34.03
C SER A 52 -10.00 2.96 -35.27
N HIS A 53 -9.18 3.99 -35.08
CA HIS A 53 -8.68 4.87 -36.15
C HIS A 53 -7.15 4.88 -36.21
N PRO A 54 -6.51 3.71 -36.46
CA PRO A 54 -5.05 3.61 -36.53
C PRO A 54 -4.44 4.59 -37.54
N GLU A 55 -5.12 4.90 -38.64
CA GLU A 55 -4.70 5.88 -39.66
C GLU A 55 -4.44 7.29 -39.13
N GLY A 56 -4.99 7.66 -37.96
CA GLY A 56 -4.71 8.94 -37.31
C GLY A 56 -3.40 8.98 -36.54
N TYR A 57 -2.68 7.86 -36.38
CA TYR A 57 -1.52 7.75 -35.49
C TYR A 57 -0.31 7.13 -36.16
N GLY A 58 0.88 7.50 -35.71
CA GLY A 58 2.15 6.91 -36.13
C GLY A 58 2.51 5.63 -35.37
N GLY A 59 1.82 5.35 -34.26
CA GLY A 59 2.13 4.24 -33.37
C GLY A 59 1.50 4.35 -31.99
N LEU A 60 1.85 3.41 -31.11
CA LEU A 60 1.41 3.33 -29.72
C LEU A 60 2.59 3.41 -28.76
N ILE A 61 2.35 3.91 -27.54
CA ILE A 61 3.31 3.86 -26.43
C ILE A 61 2.64 3.28 -25.20
N PHE A 62 3.21 2.25 -24.58
CA PHE A 62 2.75 1.68 -23.31
C PHE A 62 3.87 1.69 -22.27
N THR A 63 3.72 2.49 -21.21
CA THR A 63 4.70 2.55 -20.10
C THR A 63 4.20 1.85 -18.84
N SER A 64 3.03 1.23 -18.89
CA SER A 64 2.39 0.59 -17.73
C SER A 64 1.51 -0.59 -18.15
N PRO A 65 1.56 -1.73 -17.42
CA PRO A 65 0.62 -2.84 -17.59
C PRO A 65 -0.85 -2.42 -17.58
N ARG A 66 -1.20 -1.46 -16.72
CA ARG A 66 -2.56 -0.92 -16.59
C ARG A 66 -3.07 -0.29 -17.87
N ALA A 67 -2.21 0.40 -18.63
CA ALA A 67 -2.60 0.98 -19.91
C ALA A 67 -2.97 -0.11 -20.94
N VAL A 68 -2.32 -1.29 -20.87
CA VAL A 68 -2.63 -2.43 -21.74
C VAL A 68 -3.93 -3.11 -21.32
N GLU A 69 -4.19 -3.23 -20.01
CA GLU A 69 -5.49 -3.71 -19.51
C GLU A 69 -6.64 -2.80 -19.92
N ALA A 70 -6.42 -1.49 -19.94
CA ALA A 70 -7.39 -0.52 -20.43
C ALA A 70 -7.79 -0.78 -21.89
N VAL A 71 -6.86 -1.29 -22.73
CA VAL A 71 -7.16 -1.70 -24.12
C VAL A 71 -8.18 -2.82 -24.13
N LYS A 72 -7.92 -3.91 -23.39
CA LYS A 72 -8.84 -5.05 -23.31
C LYS A 72 -10.21 -4.59 -22.83
N LEU A 73 -10.24 -3.85 -21.73
CA LEU A 73 -11.47 -3.39 -21.11
C LEU A 73 -12.26 -2.43 -22.01
N CYS A 74 -11.61 -1.53 -22.75
CA CYS A 74 -12.32 -0.61 -23.64
C CYS A 74 -12.83 -1.29 -24.92
N LEU A 75 -12.11 -2.30 -25.43
CA LEU A 75 -12.56 -3.09 -26.58
C LEU A 75 -13.77 -3.95 -26.21
N GLU A 76 -13.75 -4.59 -25.05
CA GLU A 76 -14.88 -5.37 -24.52
C GLU A 76 -16.10 -4.49 -24.31
N LYS A 77 -15.96 -3.38 -23.56
CA LYS A 77 -17.08 -2.46 -23.29
C LYS A 77 -17.68 -1.81 -24.53
N ALA A 78 -16.90 -1.63 -25.59
CA ALA A 78 -17.36 -1.08 -26.85
C ALA A 78 -17.84 -2.13 -27.86
N ASN A 79 -17.86 -3.42 -27.49
CA ASN A 79 -18.14 -4.54 -28.40
C ASN A 79 -17.22 -4.56 -29.64
N LYS A 80 -15.98 -4.08 -29.51
CA LYS A 80 -14.99 -4.00 -30.61
C LYS A 80 -13.95 -5.13 -30.59
N THR A 81 -14.11 -6.13 -29.71
CA THR A 81 -13.18 -7.28 -29.60
C THR A 81 -13.03 -8.04 -30.92
N GLU A 82 -14.10 -8.26 -31.67
CA GLU A 82 -14.02 -8.96 -32.97
C GLU A 82 -13.40 -8.08 -34.06
N ALA A 83 -13.74 -6.79 -34.09
CA ALA A 83 -13.09 -5.82 -34.99
C ALA A 83 -11.58 -5.71 -34.74
N TRP A 84 -11.17 -5.79 -33.46
CA TRP A 84 -9.77 -5.87 -33.05
C TRP A 84 -9.07 -7.08 -33.64
N LYS A 85 -9.62 -8.28 -33.42
CA LYS A 85 -9.06 -9.54 -33.91
C LYS A 85 -8.99 -9.60 -35.44
N THR A 86 -10.01 -9.07 -36.11
CA THR A 86 -10.20 -9.23 -37.56
C THR A 86 -9.37 -8.24 -38.38
N SER A 87 -9.17 -7.00 -37.90
CA SER A 87 -8.52 -5.98 -38.71
C SER A 87 -7.67 -4.95 -37.96
N LEU A 88 -8.11 -4.46 -36.79
CA LEU A 88 -7.41 -3.35 -36.14
C LEU A 88 -6.03 -3.77 -35.64
N LYS A 89 -5.89 -4.99 -35.11
CA LYS A 89 -4.62 -5.53 -34.62
C LYS A 89 -3.53 -5.45 -35.69
N GLU A 90 -3.81 -5.92 -36.90
CA GLU A 90 -2.84 -5.91 -38.02
C GLU A 90 -2.53 -4.48 -38.48
N LYS A 91 -3.52 -3.58 -38.49
CA LYS A 91 -3.33 -2.15 -38.78
C LYS A 91 -2.48 -1.42 -37.73
N TRP A 92 -2.48 -1.88 -36.48
CA TRP A 92 -1.61 -1.36 -35.44
C TRP A 92 -0.21 -1.98 -35.50
N ASN A 93 -0.07 -3.25 -35.89
CA ASN A 93 1.24 -3.90 -36.08
C ASN A 93 1.99 -3.39 -37.32
N SER A 94 1.32 -2.76 -38.28
CA SER A 94 2.00 -2.04 -39.37
C SER A 94 2.60 -0.70 -38.92
N LYS A 95 2.51 -0.36 -37.63
CA LYS A 95 3.04 0.85 -36.99
C LYS A 95 3.97 0.47 -35.83
N SER A 96 4.68 1.45 -35.29
CA SER A 96 5.52 1.23 -34.11
C SER A 96 4.69 1.08 -32.84
N VAL A 97 5.00 0.06 -32.03
CA VAL A 97 4.38 -0.15 -30.70
C VAL A 97 5.48 -0.15 -29.64
N TYR A 98 5.69 1.01 -29.03
CA TYR A 98 6.74 1.22 -28.04
C TYR A 98 6.30 0.80 -26.64
N VAL A 99 7.17 0.15 -25.89
CA VAL A 99 6.88 -0.27 -24.50
C VAL A 99 8.02 0.03 -23.54
N VAL A 100 7.71 0.16 -22.25
CA VAL A 100 8.72 0.16 -21.17
C VAL A 100 8.55 -1.10 -20.32
N GLY A 101 9.60 -1.91 -20.26
CA GLY A 101 9.68 -3.05 -19.34
C GLY A 101 9.00 -4.33 -19.83
N ASN A 102 9.59 -5.46 -19.44
CA ASN A 102 9.17 -6.80 -19.88
C ASN A 102 7.74 -7.17 -19.46
N ALA A 103 7.28 -6.69 -18.30
CA ALA A 103 5.92 -6.96 -17.83
C ALA A 103 4.87 -6.34 -18.77
N THR A 104 5.08 -5.08 -19.18
CA THR A 104 4.20 -4.40 -20.14
C THR A 104 4.30 -5.03 -21.52
N ALA A 105 5.52 -5.31 -22.00
CA ALA A 105 5.75 -6.00 -23.28
C ALA A 105 4.98 -7.32 -23.37
N SER A 106 5.04 -8.14 -22.31
CA SER A 106 4.34 -9.43 -22.23
C SER A 106 2.82 -9.27 -22.37
N LEU A 107 2.24 -8.23 -21.78
CA LEU A 107 0.81 -7.95 -21.91
C LEU A 107 0.45 -7.41 -23.31
N VAL A 108 1.32 -6.60 -23.91
CA VAL A 108 1.15 -6.08 -25.27
C VAL A 108 1.17 -7.22 -26.28
N SER A 109 2.10 -8.17 -26.14
CA SER A 109 2.11 -9.39 -26.96
C SER A 109 0.85 -10.24 -26.76
N LYS A 110 0.30 -10.31 -25.53
CA LYS A 110 -0.96 -11.03 -25.24
C LYS A 110 -2.19 -10.40 -25.91
N ILE A 111 -2.17 -9.12 -26.27
CA ILE A 111 -3.25 -8.50 -27.08
C ILE A 111 -2.97 -8.58 -28.58
N GLY A 112 -1.89 -9.26 -28.97
CA GLY A 112 -1.52 -9.55 -30.35
C GLY A 112 -0.75 -8.42 -31.03
N LEU A 113 -0.20 -7.48 -30.27
CA LEU A 113 0.67 -6.43 -30.80
C LEU A 113 2.15 -6.83 -30.70
N ASP A 114 2.98 -6.25 -31.56
CA ASP A 114 4.44 -6.52 -31.61
C ASP A 114 5.22 -5.39 -30.90
N PRO A 115 5.54 -5.53 -29.60
CA PRO A 115 6.20 -4.47 -28.83
C PRO A 115 7.68 -4.31 -29.20
N GLU A 116 8.19 -3.09 -29.04
CA GLU A 116 9.61 -2.78 -29.08
C GLU A 116 10.02 -1.78 -27.98
N GLY A 117 11.29 -1.84 -27.57
CA GLY A 117 11.84 -0.93 -26.55
C GLY A 117 11.69 -1.42 -25.10
N GLU A 118 11.26 -2.66 -24.88
CA GLU A 118 11.10 -3.27 -23.56
C GLU A 118 12.41 -3.24 -22.74
N ASN A 119 13.55 -3.30 -23.43
CA ASN A 119 14.89 -3.27 -22.85
C ASN A 119 15.42 -1.85 -22.57
N CYS A 120 14.69 -0.79 -22.94
CA CYS A 120 15.06 0.59 -22.61
C CYS A 120 15.04 0.84 -21.10
N GLY A 121 14.23 0.10 -20.35
CA GLY A 121 14.20 0.09 -18.87
C GLY A 121 13.51 1.30 -18.22
N ASN A 122 13.49 2.48 -18.86
CA ASN A 122 12.76 3.64 -18.35
C ASN A 122 12.24 4.56 -19.48
N ALA A 123 11.48 5.57 -19.09
CA ALA A 123 10.82 6.52 -19.99
C ALA A 123 11.82 7.41 -20.75
N GLU A 124 12.92 7.80 -20.10
CA GLU A 124 13.99 8.62 -20.66
C GLU A 124 14.67 7.90 -21.85
N LYS A 125 15.14 6.67 -21.61
CA LYS A 125 15.80 5.84 -22.63
C LYS A 125 14.86 5.43 -23.75
N LEU A 126 13.57 5.22 -23.44
CA LEU A 126 12.58 4.96 -24.48
C LEU A 126 12.39 6.20 -25.37
N ALA A 127 12.37 7.40 -24.79
CA ALA A 127 12.27 8.63 -25.57
C ALA A 127 13.49 8.82 -26.49
N GLU A 128 14.71 8.55 -26.00
CA GLU A 128 15.92 8.55 -26.83
C GLU A 128 15.83 7.53 -27.97
N TYR A 129 15.37 6.32 -27.68
CA TYR A 129 15.17 5.26 -28.66
C TYR A 129 14.17 5.68 -29.76
N ILE A 130 13.01 6.23 -29.38
CA ILE A 130 12.01 6.74 -30.33
C ILE A 130 12.61 7.85 -31.20
N CYS A 131 13.35 8.79 -30.60
CA CYS A 131 13.94 9.92 -31.31
C CYS A 131 15.09 9.52 -32.25
N SER A 132 15.68 8.34 -32.06
CA SER A 132 16.73 7.81 -32.94
C SER A 132 16.20 7.14 -34.22
N ARG A 133 14.88 6.91 -34.29
CA ARG A 133 14.22 6.25 -35.42
C ARG A 133 13.61 7.26 -36.38
N GLU A 134 13.25 6.78 -37.57
CA GLU A 134 12.46 7.57 -38.52
C GLU A 134 11.09 7.91 -37.90
N SER A 135 10.83 9.20 -37.72
CA SER A 135 9.59 9.69 -37.13
C SER A 135 8.48 9.75 -38.16
N SER A 136 7.31 9.19 -37.83
CA SER A 136 6.08 9.45 -38.57
C SER A 136 5.65 10.92 -38.41
N ALA A 137 5.03 11.49 -39.45
CA ALA A 137 4.36 12.79 -39.34
C ALA A 137 3.09 12.73 -38.46
N LEU A 138 2.56 11.52 -38.22
CA LEU A 138 1.38 11.30 -37.39
C LEU A 138 1.76 11.12 -35.91
N PRO A 139 0.90 11.57 -34.97
CA PRO A 139 1.19 11.49 -33.56
C PRO A 139 1.28 10.05 -33.04
N LEU A 140 2.14 9.79 -32.07
CA LEU A 140 2.11 8.57 -31.27
C LEU A 140 0.99 8.65 -30.23
N LEU A 141 0.12 7.64 -30.16
CA LEU A 141 -0.92 7.54 -29.14
C LEU A 141 -0.34 6.98 -27.84
N PHE A 142 -0.43 7.74 -26.76
CA PHE A 142 0.13 7.40 -25.46
C PHE A 142 -0.96 7.26 -24.38
N PRO A 143 -1.55 6.06 -24.19
CA PRO A 143 -2.38 5.77 -23.04
C PRO A 143 -1.56 5.76 -21.74
N CYS A 144 -1.92 6.63 -20.80
CA CYS A 144 -1.14 6.84 -19.57
C CYS A 144 -2.02 6.97 -18.31
N GLY A 145 -1.35 7.01 -17.16
CA GLY A 145 -1.98 7.27 -15.86
C GLY A 145 -2.04 8.76 -15.53
N ASN A 146 -2.86 9.13 -14.53
CA ASN A 146 -2.92 10.50 -14.01
C ASN A 146 -1.59 10.97 -13.36
N LEU A 147 -0.86 10.04 -12.73
CA LEU A 147 0.47 10.29 -12.13
C LEU A 147 1.60 10.22 -13.17
N LYS A 148 1.37 10.73 -14.37
CA LYS A 148 2.38 10.69 -15.43
C LYS A 148 3.59 11.55 -15.05
N ARG A 149 4.78 10.94 -15.07
CA ARG A 149 6.03 11.70 -15.14
C ARG A 149 6.08 12.31 -16.54
N GLU A 150 6.16 13.64 -16.60
CA GLU A 150 6.19 14.40 -17.86
C GLU A 150 7.48 14.17 -18.68
N THR A 151 8.38 13.26 -18.27
CA THR A 151 9.65 13.02 -18.96
C THR A 151 9.45 12.61 -20.42
N LEU A 152 8.72 11.52 -20.69
CA LEU A 152 8.53 11.02 -22.05
C LEU A 152 7.74 12.02 -22.93
N PRO A 153 6.59 12.57 -22.47
CA PRO A 153 5.91 13.63 -23.23
C PRO A 153 6.79 14.85 -23.54
N ARG A 154 7.59 15.32 -22.57
CA ARG A 154 8.47 16.47 -22.75
C ARG A 154 9.59 16.16 -23.74
N MET A 155 10.30 15.05 -23.58
CA MET A 155 11.43 14.70 -24.44
C MET A 155 11.01 14.50 -25.89
N LEU A 156 9.88 13.85 -26.14
CA LEU A 156 9.35 13.69 -27.50
C LEU A 156 8.97 15.04 -28.11
N LYS A 157 8.31 15.91 -27.33
CA LYS A 157 7.96 17.27 -27.77
C LYS A 157 9.20 18.10 -28.11
N ASP A 158 10.22 18.08 -27.26
CA ASP A 158 11.47 18.83 -27.44
C ASP A 158 12.25 18.37 -28.69
N LYS A 159 12.05 17.12 -29.11
CA LYS A 159 12.63 16.52 -30.33
C LYS A 159 11.71 16.61 -31.54
N GLY A 160 10.55 17.25 -31.42
CA GLY A 160 9.60 17.43 -32.52
C GLY A 160 8.83 16.17 -32.91
N VAL A 161 8.81 15.14 -32.07
CA VAL A 161 8.02 13.93 -32.29
C VAL A 161 6.58 14.18 -31.83
N PRO A 162 5.58 14.16 -32.74
CA PRO A 162 4.20 14.39 -32.38
C PRO A 162 3.68 13.25 -31.50
N MET A 163 2.95 13.58 -30.44
CA MET A 163 2.38 12.61 -29.51
C MET A 163 1.07 13.13 -28.94
N GLU A 164 0.09 12.23 -28.81
CA GLU A 164 -1.18 12.49 -28.13
C GLU A 164 -1.31 11.60 -26.89
N SER A 165 -1.43 12.21 -25.71
CA SER A 165 -1.65 11.47 -24.46
C SER A 165 -3.14 11.34 -24.14
N ILE A 166 -3.55 10.16 -23.67
CA ILE A 166 -4.89 9.92 -23.12
C ILE A 166 -4.79 9.26 -21.75
N THR A 167 -5.37 9.88 -20.73
CA THR A 167 -5.42 9.30 -19.38
C THR A 167 -6.48 8.20 -19.33
N VAL A 168 -6.04 6.95 -19.26
CA VAL A 168 -6.91 5.76 -19.28
C VAL A 168 -7.01 5.04 -17.94
N TYR A 169 -6.19 5.43 -16.97
CA TYR A 169 -6.31 4.97 -15.59
C TYR A 169 -5.85 6.05 -14.61
N GLN A 170 -6.29 5.92 -13.37
CA GLN A 170 -5.80 6.73 -12.26
C GLN A 170 -5.40 5.88 -11.07
N THR A 171 -4.37 6.30 -10.36
CA THR A 171 -4.03 5.76 -9.04
C THR A 171 -4.86 6.48 -7.99
N ILE A 172 -5.55 5.72 -7.14
CA ILE A 172 -6.35 6.22 -6.02
C ILE A 172 -5.87 5.58 -4.72
N PRO A 173 -6.14 6.19 -3.54
CA PRO A 173 -6.01 5.49 -2.28
C PRO A 173 -6.90 4.24 -2.27
N HIS A 174 -6.43 3.14 -1.68
CA HIS A 174 -7.22 1.92 -1.58
C HIS A 174 -8.50 2.19 -0.77
N PRO A 175 -9.72 1.95 -1.30
CA PRO A 175 -10.97 2.34 -0.65
C PRO A 175 -11.17 1.64 0.70
N GLY A 176 -10.61 0.45 0.85
CA GLY A 176 -10.64 -0.32 2.11
C GLY A 176 -9.55 0.04 3.12
N ILE A 177 -8.63 0.97 2.85
CA ILE A 177 -7.45 1.21 3.71
C ILE A 177 -7.84 1.52 5.16
N GLN A 178 -8.85 2.38 5.37
CA GLN A 178 -9.30 2.75 6.70
C GLN A 178 -9.90 1.56 7.45
N GLY A 179 -10.77 0.77 6.79
CA GLY A 179 -11.38 -0.42 7.38
C GLY A 179 -10.35 -1.49 7.72
N ASN A 180 -9.39 -1.72 6.82
CA ASN A 180 -8.31 -2.70 7.01
C ASN A 180 -7.41 -2.30 8.19
N LEU A 181 -7.04 -1.02 8.30
CA LEU A 181 -6.27 -0.51 9.43
C LEU A 181 -7.03 -0.63 10.74
N ASN A 182 -8.31 -0.23 10.75
CA ASN A 182 -9.16 -0.35 11.94
C ASN A 182 -9.26 -1.81 12.40
N SER A 183 -9.45 -2.74 11.47
CA SER A 183 -9.50 -4.19 11.76
C SER A 183 -8.19 -4.69 12.37
N TYR A 184 -7.04 -4.31 11.78
CA TYR A 184 -5.72 -4.72 12.26
C TYR A 184 -5.44 -4.28 13.71
N TYR A 185 -5.75 -3.03 14.07
CA TYR A 185 -5.51 -2.53 15.42
C TYR A 185 -6.55 -3.00 16.44
N SER A 186 -7.81 -3.22 16.02
CA SER A 186 -8.86 -3.73 16.90
C SER A 186 -8.54 -5.13 17.45
N GLN A 187 -7.73 -5.91 16.74
CA GLN A 187 -7.30 -7.25 17.15
C GLN A 187 -6.10 -7.25 18.13
N GLN A 188 -5.63 -6.09 18.58
CA GLN A 188 -4.39 -5.98 19.38
C GLN A 188 -4.60 -5.53 20.84
N PHE A 189 -5.83 -5.33 21.29
CA PHE A 189 -6.09 -4.96 22.68
C PHE A 189 -6.09 -6.19 23.59
N VAL A 190 -5.14 -6.23 24.52
CA VAL A 190 -5.08 -7.23 25.59
C VAL A 190 -5.39 -6.54 26.91
N ALA A 191 -6.47 -6.97 27.56
CA ALA A 191 -6.82 -6.48 28.89
C ALA A 191 -6.04 -7.27 29.96
N ILE A 192 -5.15 -6.60 30.68
CA ILE A 192 -4.47 -7.20 31.83
C ILE A 192 -5.35 -6.97 33.06
N GLY A 193 -6.36 -7.83 33.22
CA GLY A 193 -7.23 -7.92 34.40
C GLY A 193 -8.68 -7.47 34.19
N PRO A 194 -9.60 -7.84 35.12
CA PRO A 194 -11.05 -7.70 34.93
C PRO A 194 -11.53 -6.25 34.81
N THR A 195 -10.90 -5.32 35.53
CA THR A 195 -11.27 -3.91 35.53
C THR A 195 -10.93 -3.26 34.18
N THR A 196 -9.75 -3.55 33.64
CA THR A 196 -9.30 -3.08 32.32
C THR A 196 -10.19 -3.64 31.22
N ALA A 197 -10.56 -4.92 31.29
CA ALA A 197 -11.46 -5.56 30.33
C ALA A 197 -12.84 -4.89 30.32
N ARG A 198 -13.43 -4.64 31.50
CA ARG A 198 -14.72 -3.95 31.63
C ARG A 198 -14.68 -2.50 31.13
N ALA A 199 -13.57 -1.79 31.38
CA ALA A 199 -13.40 -0.42 30.90
C ALA A 199 -13.31 -0.35 29.37
N LEU A 200 -12.57 -1.26 28.74
CA LEU A 200 -12.49 -1.36 27.28
C LEU A 200 -13.85 -1.78 26.68
N ALA A 201 -14.59 -2.68 27.34
CA ALA A 201 -15.93 -3.11 26.92
C ALA A 201 -16.96 -1.99 26.97
N ALA A 202 -16.92 -1.15 28.00
CA ALA A 202 -17.79 0.01 28.11
C ALA A 202 -17.56 1.04 26.98
N GLN A 203 -16.39 1.02 26.33
CA GLN A 203 -16.05 1.87 25.19
C GLN A 203 -16.25 1.18 23.84
N GLY A 204 -16.76 -0.06 23.82
CA GLY A 204 -17.01 -0.82 22.58
C GLY A 204 -15.75 -1.29 21.86
N LEU A 205 -14.60 -1.35 22.53
CA LEU A 205 -13.34 -1.82 21.95
C LEU A 205 -13.25 -3.34 22.09
N PRO A 206 -13.07 -4.16 21.05
CA PRO A 206 -12.98 -5.62 21.20
C PRO A 206 -11.68 -6.06 21.88
N GLY A 207 -11.70 -7.20 22.58
CA GLY A 207 -10.51 -7.75 23.24
C GLY A 207 -10.66 -9.22 23.65
N SER A 208 -9.57 -9.82 24.12
CA SER A 208 -9.53 -11.18 24.67
C SER A 208 -8.89 -11.21 26.06
N HIS A 209 -9.35 -12.13 26.91
CA HIS A 209 -8.76 -12.34 28.23
C HIS A 209 -7.54 -13.29 28.14
N PRO A 210 -6.39 -12.96 28.76
CA PRO A 210 -5.16 -13.74 28.62
C PRO A 210 -5.26 -15.19 29.14
N ASP A 211 -6.11 -15.46 30.13
CA ASP A 211 -6.23 -16.80 30.74
C ASP A 211 -7.33 -17.70 30.15
N THR A 212 -8.32 -17.15 29.43
CA THR A 212 -9.49 -17.93 28.96
C THR A 212 -9.64 -17.94 27.44
N GLY A 213 -9.00 -17.02 26.71
CA GLY A 213 -9.17 -16.90 25.27
C GLY A 213 -10.57 -16.46 24.82
N GLU A 214 -11.48 -16.15 25.75
CA GLU A 214 -12.83 -15.69 25.44
C GLU A 214 -12.79 -14.31 24.78
N LEU A 215 -13.37 -14.23 23.57
CA LEU A 215 -13.62 -13.00 22.84
C LEU A 215 -14.87 -12.32 23.43
N TRP A 216 -14.76 -11.05 23.78
CA TRP A 216 -15.89 -10.23 24.22
C TRP A 216 -16.08 -9.05 23.26
N GLY A 217 -17.35 -8.67 23.02
CA GLY A 217 -17.70 -7.59 22.09
C GLY A 217 -18.49 -8.01 20.85
N ASP A 218 -18.84 -9.29 20.69
CA ASP A 218 -19.75 -9.72 19.61
C ASP A 218 -21.19 -9.25 19.90
N PRO A 219 -21.82 -8.46 19.02
CA PRO A 219 -23.21 -8.06 19.19
C PRO A 219 -24.10 -9.26 18.86
N ARG A 220 -24.34 -10.14 19.84
CA ARG A 220 -25.42 -11.14 19.71
C ARG A 220 -26.77 -10.39 19.66
N PRO A 221 -27.68 -10.75 18.74
CA PRO A 221 -28.99 -10.10 18.67
C PRO A 221 -29.77 -10.41 19.96
N ALA A 222 -30.35 -9.37 20.54
CA ALA A 222 -31.12 -9.45 21.76
C ALA A 222 -32.31 -10.42 21.61
N SER A 223 -32.22 -11.58 22.26
CA SER A 223 -33.34 -12.49 22.42
C SER A 223 -33.81 -12.51 23.88
N GLY A 224 -34.93 -11.81 24.13
CA GLY A 224 -36.00 -12.22 25.06
C GLY A 224 -35.76 -12.18 26.58
N PRO A 225 -36.79 -11.83 27.40
CA PRO A 225 -36.61 -11.48 28.79
C PRO A 225 -36.78 -12.69 29.71
N HIS A 226 -35.72 -13.10 30.40
CA HIS A 226 -35.84 -13.83 31.66
C HIS A 226 -34.62 -13.48 32.53
N ALA A 227 -34.83 -12.57 33.47
CA ALA A 227 -33.93 -12.41 34.60
C ALA A 227 -34.18 -13.54 35.60
N PRO A 228 -33.13 -14.16 36.17
CA PRO A 228 -33.19 -14.70 37.50
C PRO A 228 -32.36 -13.84 38.47
N ALA A 229 -32.91 -13.78 39.67
CA ALA A 229 -32.54 -12.91 40.78
C ALA A 229 -31.12 -13.17 41.35
N LEU A 230 -30.56 -12.10 41.91
CA LEU A 230 -29.39 -12.12 42.80
C LEU A 230 -29.64 -12.99 44.05
N PRO A 231 -28.65 -13.76 44.53
CA PRO A 231 -28.56 -14.15 45.93
C PRO A 231 -27.52 -13.30 46.69
N PRO A 232 -27.59 -13.28 48.04
CA PRO A 232 -27.17 -12.14 48.87
C PRO A 232 -25.70 -12.17 49.29
N GLN A 233 -25.24 -11.00 49.74
CA GLN A 233 -23.94 -10.74 50.39
C GLN A 233 -23.70 -11.64 51.62
N ARG A 234 -22.46 -12.13 51.77
CA ARG A 234 -21.89 -12.55 53.06
C ARG A 234 -20.49 -11.93 53.25
N GLN A 235 -20.26 -11.41 54.45
CA GLN A 235 -19.05 -10.70 54.89
C GLN A 235 -17.94 -11.66 55.40
N LEU A 236 -16.70 -11.28 55.07
CA LEU A 236 -15.41 -11.27 55.81
C LEU A 236 -14.99 -12.42 56.76
N GLY A 237 -13.74 -12.87 56.55
CA GLY A 237 -12.83 -13.48 57.55
C GLY A 237 -11.40 -13.66 56.99
N PRO A 238 -10.30 -13.56 57.79
CA PRO A 238 -8.96 -13.23 57.27
C PRO A 238 -7.88 -14.34 57.33
N SER A 239 -6.84 -14.13 56.50
CA SER A 239 -5.38 -14.37 56.71
C SER A 239 -4.69 -15.71 56.40
N THR A 240 -3.39 -15.54 56.06
CA THR A 240 -2.25 -16.47 55.87
C THR A 240 -2.18 -17.18 54.49
N GLY A 241 -1.11 -17.20 53.70
CA GLY A 241 0.28 -16.73 53.80
C GLY A 241 1.22 -17.82 53.26
N THR A 242 1.94 -17.62 52.13
CA THR A 242 3.24 -18.29 51.86
C THR A 242 3.98 -17.73 50.63
N GLN A 243 5.31 -17.82 50.71
CA GLN A 243 6.36 -17.27 49.84
C GLN A 243 6.75 -18.18 48.65
N GLY A 244 7.46 -17.59 47.68
CA GLY A 244 8.36 -18.25 46.71
C GLY A 244 8.09 -17.74 45.28
N SER A 245 9.05 -17.43 44.40
CA SER A 245 10.51 -17.40 44.40
C SER A 245 10.97 -16.51 43.23
N SER A 246 12.25 -16.13 43.24
CA SER A 246 12.96 -15.21 42.37
C SER A 246 13.03 -15.58 40.88
N GLY A 247 12.87 -14.59 39.99
CA GLY A 247 13.29 -14.64 38.60
C GLY A 247 13.56 -13.24 38.03
N SER A 248 14.84 -12.87 37.90
CA SER A 248 15.30 -11.54 37.51
C SER A 248 14.91 -11.16 36.07
N ARG A 249 13.97 -10.21 35.90
CA ARG A 249 13.70 -9.54 34.62
C ARG A 249 14.45 -8.20 34.59
N LYS A 250 15.34 -8.01 33.62
CA LYS A 250 16.07 -6.75 33.41
C LYS A 250 15.08 -5.63 33.07
N GLU A 251 14.96 -4.66 33.96
CA GLU A 251 14.11 -3.49 33.84
C GLU A 251 14.85 -2.40 33.03
N ILE A 252 14.35 -2.03 31.86
CA ILE A 252 14.82 -0.83 31.12
C ILE A 252 14.09 0.36 31.73
N ARG A 253 14.80 1.16 32.54
CA ARG A 253 14.26 2.41 33.08
C ARG A 253 14.47 3.54 32.09
N TYR A 254 13.39 4.11 31.58
CA TYR A 254 13.40 5.42 30.95
C TYR A 254 13.40 6.47 32.08
N SER A 255 14.40 7.35 32.09
CA SER A 255 14.39 8.54 32.96
C SER A 255 13.86 9.74 32.17
N ALA A 256 13.09 10.58 32.86
CA ALA A 256 12.21 11.60 32.32
C ALA A 256 12.88 12.54 31.30
N LEU A 257 12.11 12.89 30.27
CA LEU A 257 12.41 13.97 29.31
C LEU A 257 12.23 15.30 30.05
N ASP A 258 13.33 16.03 30.24
CA ASP A 258 13.30 17.39 30.78
C ASP A 258 13.31 18.39 29.61
N THR A 259 12.18 19.03 29.35
CA THR A 259 12.05 20.08 28.33
C THR A 259 12.51 21.41 28.91
N ARG A 260 13.65 21.92 28.46
CA ARG A 260 14.04 23.31 28.73
C ARG A 260 13.44 24.26 27.70
N ALA A 261 13.30 25.53 28.10
CA ALA A 261 12.55 26.58 27.41
C ALA A 261 13.15 27.06 26.05
N ASP A 262 14.20 26.41 25.58
CA ASP A 262 15.09 26.84 24.50
C ASP A 262 14.80 26.14 23.16
N GLY A 263 13.79 25.25 23.09
CA GLY A 263 13.29 24.67 21.82
C GLY A 263 14.11 23.51 21.25
N TYR A 264 14.98 22.90 22.06
CA TYR A 264 15.76 21.71 21.72
C TYR A 264 15.39 20.52 22.61
N CYS A 265 15.25 19.34 22.01
CA CYS A 265 15.11 18.08 22.74
C CYS A 265 16.47 17.36 22.78
N HIS A 266 16.97 17.08 23.98
CA HIS A 266 18.13 16.22 24.19
C HIS A 266 17.68 14.80 24.49
N TYR A 267 18.31 13.81 23.86
CA TYR A 267 18.11 12.40 24.20
C TYR A 267 19.46 11.71 24.45
N SER A 268 19.45 10.78 25.41
CA SER A 268 20.59 9.92 25.75
C SER A 268 20.09 8.48 25.86
N LEU A 269 20.59 7.60 25.00
CA LEU A 269 20.33 6.16 25.08
C LEU A 269 21.51 5.47 25.75
N ARG A 270 21.26 4.72 26.83
CA ARG A 270 22.24 3.81 27.42
C ARG A 270 21.77 2.37 27.20
N CYS A 271 22.55 1.62 26.43
CA CYS A 271 22.48 0.16 26.40
C CYS A 271 23.65 -0.38 27.24
N GLY A 272 23.39 -1.36 28.11
CA GLY A 272 24.33 -1.84 29.14
C GLY A 272 25.68 -2.41 28.67
N GLN A 273 25.97 -2.44 27.36
CA GLN A 273 27.26 -2.86 26.80
C GLN A 273 27.78 -2.04 25.60
N CYS A 274 27.17 -0.92 25.21
CA CYS A 274 27.67 -0.07 24.11
C CYS A 274 27.72 1.40 24.49
N LYS A 275 28.77 2.11 24.04
CA LYS A 275 29.06 3.53 24.36
C LYS A 275 27.85 4.43 24.10
N ALA A 276 27.61 5.38 25.01
CA ALA A 276 26.53 6.36 24.92
C ALA A 276 26.65 7.20 23.64
N VAL A 277 25.52 7.38 22.95
CA VAL A 277 25.41 8.31 21.83
C VAL A 277 24.39 9.38 22.23
N SER A 278 24.83 10.64 22.21
CA SER A 278 24.00 11.83 22.47
C SER A 278 23.86 12.65 21.19
N GLY A 279 22.68 13.21 20.95
CA GLY A 279 22.41 14.11 19.82
C GLY A 279 21.36 15.16 20.14
N GLU A 280 21.36 16.25 19.39
CA GLU A 280 20.43 17.38 19.49
C GLU A 280 19.61 17.53 18.20
N LYS A 281 18.31 17.83 18.34
CA LYS A 281 17.44 18.21 17.21
C LYS A 281 16.59 19.42 17.55
N HIS A 282 16.54 20.37 16.61
CA HIS A 282 15.72 21.58 16.69
C HIS A 282 14.29 21.26 16.22
N VAL A 283 13.28 21.67 16.99
CA VAL A 283 11.87 21.49 16.61
C VAL A 283 11.19 22.86 16.53
N HIS A 284 10.50 23.16 15.41
CA HIS A 284 9.78 24.43 15.24
C HIS A 284 8.48 24.46 16.07
N PRO A 285 8.15 25.60 16.71
CA PRO A 285 7.11 25.64 17.74
C PRO A 285 5.74 26.01 17.16
N VAL A 286 5.10 25.15 16.35
CA VAL A 286 3.65 25.27 16.09
C VAL A 286 3.03 23.89 15.85
N VAL A 287 2.77 23.15 16.93
CA VAL A 287 1.64 22.22 16.97
C VAL A 287 1.05 22.33 18.37
N LYS A 288 -0.17 22.87 18.46
CA LYS A 288 -0.95 22.88 19.70
C LYS A 288 -1.08 21.45 20.21
N THR A 289 -0.66 21.28 21.46
CA THR A 289 -0.83 20.10 22.30
C THR A 289 -2.29 19.64 22.27
N ASP A 290 -2.51 18.41 21.80
CA ASP A 290 -3.69 17.53 22.01
C ASP A 290 -3.74 16.38 20.97
N LYS A 291 -2.74 16.27 20.07
CA LYS A 291 -2.55 15.11 19.20
C LYS A 291 -1.11 14.61 19.21
N LEU A 292 -0.60 14.23 20.38
CA LEU A 292 0.77 13.73 20.55
C LEU A 292 0.88 12.23 20.88
N GLU A 293 -0.10 11.41 20.48
CA GLU A 293 -0.03 9.93 20.61
C GLU A 293 0.22 9.19 19.28
N SER A 294 0.51 9.87 18.18
CA SER A 294 0.72 9.21 16.88
C SER A 294 1.96 9.69 16.14
N LEU A 295 3.12 9.66 16.80
CA LEU A 295 4.42 9.80 16.14
C LEU A 295 5.07 8.42 15.96
N ILE A 296 4.65 7.75 14.90
CA ILE A 296 5.38 6.63 14.27
C ILE A 296 6.62 7.23 13.58
N LYS A 297 7.83 6.68 13.82
CA LYS A 297 8.84 6.41 12.76
C LYS A 297 10.10 5.67 13.24
N PHE A 298 10.30 4.51 12.61
CA PHE A 298 11.51 3.94 11.98
C PHE A 298 12.87 3.87 12.72
N ALA A 299 13.42 2.64 12.73
CA ALA A 299 14.83 2.39 12.43
C ALA A 299 14.92 1.13 11.54
N VAL A 300 15.20 1.33 10.25
CA VAL A 300 15.83 0.29 9.41
C VAL A 300 17.33 0.56 9.56
N CYS A 301 18.07 -0.38 10.15
CA CYS A 301 19.52 -0.39 10.01
C CYS A 301 19.84 -1.18 8.74
N GLU A 302 20.50 -0.54 7.79
CA GLU A 302 21.25 -1.23 6.75
C GLU A 302 22.44 -1.96 7.39
N GLY A 303 22.69 -3.16 6.91
CA GLY A 303 23.78 -4.06 7.28
C GLY A 303 23.61 -5.38 6.55
#